data_AF-A0A7V9IYY3-F1
#
_entry.id   AF-A0A7V9IYY3-F1
#
_cell.length_a   1.000
_cell.length_b   1.000
_cell.length_c   1.000
_cell.angle_alpha   90.00
_cell.angle_beta   90.00
_cell.angle_gamma   90.00
#
_symmetry.space_group_name_H-M   'P 1'
#
loop_
_entity.id
_entity.type
_entity.pdbx_description
1 polymer ?
#
loop_
_entity_poly.entity_id
_entity_poly.type
_entity_poly.pdbx_seq_one_letter_code
_entity_poly.pdbx_strand_id
1 'polypeptide(L)'
;MTGVWKIEPLDLATSSTLSRELGLSEVTAAVLARRGYDDPERARRFLDAELPAHDPFLLGDMAVAIERIRAAIDAGKRICVHGDYDVDGICATALAVLYLRELDADVVWHLPSRFEEGYGVSSATLARLAEDGVGLVVTVDCGITAVAEVADAKALGLEVVVTDHHRPGETLPDCPIVATRPSSYPFPELCGTGVVYKLGEALLGAEHPALKRNLDLVALATIADVVPLVDENRALAACGLLALARTRRPGLQALMKSARVDPAAVEAGAVGFRLAPRINAAGRLGRPDAALELILTDDPDEAKKLA
;
A
#
# COMPACT_ATOMS: atom_id res chain seq x y z
N MET A 1 -17.67 -25.17 18.05
CA MET A 1 -18.24 -23.83 18.34
C MET A 1 -19.59 -23.76 17.68
N THR A 2 -20.66 -23.43 18.40
CA THR A 2 -21.97 -23.11 17.80
C THR A 2 -21.99 -21.61 17.47
N GLY A 3 -22.18 -21.25 16.20
CA GLY A 3 -22.34 -19.85 15.81
C GLY A 3 -23.64 -19.26 16.37
N VAL A 4 -23.61 -17.99 16.75
CA VAL A 4 -24.80 -17.25 17.20
C VAL A 4 -25.28 -16.38 16.05
N TRP A 5 -26.56 -16.47 15.70
CA TRP A 5 -27.20 -15.59 14.73
C TRP A 5 -27.62 -14.30 15.43
N LYS A 6 -27.08 -13.16 14.98
CA LYS A 6 -27.44 -11.82 15.46
C LYS A 6 -27.96 -11.00 14.29
N ILE A 7 -29.10 -10.32 14.49
CA ILE A 7 -29.64 -9.36 13.54
C ILE A 7 -29.59 -7.99 14.22
N GLU A 8 -28.84 -7.05 13.64
CA GLU A 8 -28.81 -5.68 14.15
C GLU A 8 -30.14 -4.97 13.89
N PRO A 9 -30.64 -4.17 14.85
CA PRO A 9 -31.81 -3.33 14.67
C PRO A 9 -31.66 -2.41 13.44
N LEU A 10 -32.79 -2.07 12.82
CA LEU A 10 -32.83 -1.18 11.68
C LEU A 10 -33.83 -0.07 11.95
N ASP A 11 -33.41 1.19 11.78
CA ASP A 11 -34.35 2.29 11.68
C ASP A 11 -34.98 2.29 10.28
N LEU A 12 -36.29 2.05 10.25
CA LEU A 12 -37.05 2.02 9.01
C LEU A 12 -37.09 3.39 8.33
N ALA A 13 -37.07 4.49 9.09
CA ALA A 13 -37.08 5.84 8.52
C ALA A 13 -35.80 6.13 7.73
N THR A 14 -34.65 5.77 8.30
CA THR A 14 -33.34 5.81 7.62
C THR A 14 -33.36 4.96 6.35
N SER A 15 -33.80 3.69 6.45
CA SER A 15 -33.83 2.80 5.28
C SER A 15 -34.74 3.32 4.16
N SER A 16 -35.91 3.87 4.48
CA SER A 16 -36.81 4.46 3.49
C SER A 16 -36.22 5.70 2.84
N THR A 17 -35.48 6.51 3.60
CA THR A 17 -34.80 7.71 3.10
C THR A 17 -33.71 7.33 2.10
N LEU A 18 -32.82 6.39 2.47
CA LEU A 18 -31.79 5.87 1.57
C LEU A 18 -32.38 5.26 0.29
N SER A 19 -33.44 4.45 0.41
CA SER A 19 -34.10 3.82 -0.74
C SER A 19 -34.60 4.87 -1.74
N ARG A 20 -35.29 5.91 -1.25
CA ARG A 20 -35.84 6.98 -2.08
C ARG A 20 -34.74 7.85 -2.73
N GLU A 21 -33.75 8.27 -1.96
CA GLU A 21 -32.74 9.23 -2.43
C GLU A 21 -31.64 8.62 -3.31
N LEU A 22 -31.40 7.32 -3.15
CA LEU A 22 -30.38 6.59 -3.92
C LEU A 22 -30.99 5.70 -5.01
N GLY A 23 -32.33 5.64 -5.12
CA GLY A 23 -33.01 4.77 -6.08
C GLY A 23 -32.76 3.28 -5.83
N LEU A 24 -32.57 2.89 -4.56
CA LEU A 24 -32.23 1.53 -4.16
C LEU A 24 -33.47 0.75 -3.72
N SER A 25 -33.40 -0.59 -3.81
CA SER A 25 -34.40 -1.44 -3.16
C SER A 25 -34.38 -1.23 -1.64
N GLU A 26 -35.52 -1.42 -0.96
CA GLU A 26 -35.60 -1.35 0.51
C GLU A 26 -34.61 -2.31 1.19
N VAL A 27 -34.42 -3.50 0.60
CA VAL A 27 -33.47 -4.50 1.10
C VAL A 27 -32.03 -3.98 1.03
N THR A 28 -31.63 -3.38 -0.10
CA THR A 28 -30.30 -2.81 -0.26
C THR A 28 -30.07 -1.65 0.71
N ALA A 29 -31.05 -0.76 0.84
CA ALA A 29 -31.00 0.37 1.78
C ALA A 29 -30.89 -0.11 3.24
N ALA A 30 -31.64 -1.15 3.61
CA ALA A 30 -31.58 -1.76 4.93
C ALA A 30 -30.20 -2.37 5.24
N VAL A 31 -29.55 -2.99 4.24
CA VAL A 31 -28.20 -3.53 4.37
C VAL A 31 -27.16 -2.41 4.55
N LEU A 32 -27.28 -1.32 3.78
CA LEU A 32 -26.39 -0.15 3.91
C LEU A 32 -26.49 0.50 5.29
N ALA A 33 -27.71 0.78 5.76
CA ALA A 33 -27.95 1.35 7.08
C ALA A 33 -27.34 0.47 8.19
N ARG A 34 -27.55 -0.86 8.15
CA ARG A 34 -26.95 -1.80 9.11
C ARG A 34 -25.42 -1.87 9.05
N ARG A 35 -24.81 -1.48 7.94
CA ARG A 35 -23.36 -1.38 7.76
C ARG A 35 -22.81 0.00 8.16
N GLY A 36 -23.64 0.89 8.71
CA GLY A 36 -23.25 2.23 9.14
C GLY A 36 -23.27 3.29 8.03
N TYR A 37 -23.92 3.00 6.89
CA TYR A 37 -24.17 3.95 5.81
C TYR A 37 -25.61 4.44 5.88
N ASP A 38 -25.96 5.06 7.02
CA ASP A 38 -27.28 5.62 7.33
C ASP A 38 -27.49 7.04 6.75
N ASP A 39 -26.42 7.72 6.36
CA ASP A 39 -26.46 9.00 5.65
C ASP A 39 -26.46 8.82 4.12
N PRO A 40 -27.38 9.44 3.36
CA PRO A 40 -27.45 9.32 1.90
C PRO A 40 -26.17 9.75 1.15
N GLU A 41 -25.49 10.81 1.59
CA GLU A 41 -24.28 11.28 0.93
C GLU A 41 -23.11 10.31 1.15
N ARG A 42 -22.91 9.85 2.38
CA ARG A 42 -21.93 8.83 2.74
C ARG A 42 -22.20 7.51 2.01
N ALA A 43 -23.45 7.08 1.94
CA ALA A 43 -23.84 5.87 1.23
C ALA A 43 -23.59 5.98 -0.28
N ARG A 44 -23.91 7.12 -0.90
CA ARG A 44 -23.63 7.39 -2.32
C ARG A 44 -22.13 7.30 -2.61
N ARG A 45 -21.30 8.02 -1.84
CA ARG A 45 -19.83 7.99 -1.97
C ARG A 45 -19.26 6.58 -1.89
N PHE A 46 -19.76 5.76 -0.95
CA PHE A 46 -19.34 4.36 -0.83
C PHE A 46 -19.73 3.49 -2.04
N LEU A 47 -20.94 3.67 -2.56
CA LEU A 47 -21.43 2.92 -3.73
C LEU A 47 -20.65 3.31 -4.99
N ASP A 48 -20.46 4.61 -5.20
CA ASP A 48 -19.76 5.18 -6.37
C ASP A 48 -18.24 5.01 -6.28
N ALA A 49 -17.72 4.56 -5.14
CA ALA A 49 -16.29 4.43 -4.86
C ALA A 49 -15.54 5.75 -5.06
N GLU A 50 -16.17 6.86 -4.65
CA GLU A 50 -15.57 8.18 -4.74
C GLU A 50 -14.35 8.27 -3.83
N LEU A 51 -13.20 8.68 -4.38
CA LEU A 51 -11.97 8.84 -3.61
C LEU A 51 -12.06 10.08 -2.72
N PRO A 52 -12.03 9.93 -1.39
CA PRO A 52 -12.04 11.07 -0.48
C PRO A 52 -10.76 11.89 -0.63
N ALA A 53 -10.89 13.22 -0.61
CA ALA A 53 -9.77 14.15 -0.74
C ALA A 53 -9.07 14.37 0.62
N HIS A 54 -8.59 13.29 1.24
CA HIS A 54 -7.85 13.37 2.50
C HIS A 54 -6.46 13.93 2.25
N ASP A 55 -6.11 14.99 2.97
CA ASP A 55 -4.82 15.65 2.82
C ASP A 55 -3.68 14.72 3.31
N PRO A 56 -2.73 14.33 2.43
CA PRO A 56 -1.61 13.46 2.81
C PRO A 56 -0.73 14.07 3.91
N PHE A 57 -0.69 15.40 4.05
CA PHE A 57 0.10 16.07 5.08
C PHE A 57 -0.44 15.89 6.50
N LEU A 58 -1.66 15.37 6.65
CA LEU A 58 -2.22 15.00 7.96
C LEU A 58 -1.72 13.62 8.45
N LEU A 59 -1.05 12.83 7.59
CA LEU A 59 -0.58 11.47 7.88
C LEU A 59 0.81 11.46 8.52
N GLY A 60 0.85 11.39 9.85
CA GLY A 60 2.09 11.33 10.62
C GLY A 60 3.02 12.51 10.32
N ASP A 61 4.29 12.22 10.06
CA ASP A 61 5.34 13.22 9.84
C ASP A 61 5.56 13.52 8.34
N MET A 62 4.52 13.41 7.51
CA MET A 62 4.59 13.54 6.05
C MET A 62 5.44 14.72 5.60
N ALA A 63 5.19 15.94 6.13
CA ALA A 63 5.95 17.12 5.74
C ALA A 63 7.47 16.95 5.94
N VAL A 64 7.89 16.42 7.09
CA VAL A 64 9.30 16.20 7.43
C VAL A 64 9.90 15.07 6.57
N ALA A 65 9.14 14.01 6.32
CA ALA A 65 9.56 12.92 5.44
C ALA A 65 9.83 13.41 4.01
N ILE A 66 8.93 14.24 3.46
CA ILE A 66 9.08 14.85 2.14
C ILE A 66 10.33 15.74 2.08
N GLU A 67 10.56 16.57 3.10
CA GLU A 67 11.78 17.39 3.18
C GLU A 67 13.05 16.54 3.15
N ARG A 68 13.10 15.43 3.90
CA ARG A 68 14.26 14.53 3.95
C ARG A 68 14.49 13.81 2.63
N ILE A 69 13.42 13.29 2.01
CA ILE A 69 13.50 12.61 0.72
C ILE A 69 13.99 13.60 -0.36
N ARG A 70 13.39 14.79 -0.45
CA ARG A 70 13.84 15.81 -1.43
C ARG A 70 15.28 16.25 -1.20
N ALA A 71 15.68 16.48 0.05
CA ALA A 71 17.07 16.84 0.35
C ALA A 71 18.06 15.74 -0.06
N ALA A 72 17.70 14.46 0.09
CA ALA A 72 18.53 13.35 -0.37
C ALA A 72 18.64 13.32 -1.91
N ILE A 73 17.53 13.55 -2.62
CA ILE A 73 17.50 13.64 -4.09
C ILE A 73 18.37 14.81 -4.57
N ASP A 74 18.17 16.02 -4.03
CA ASP A 74 18.90 17.23 -4.42
C ASP A 74 20.40 17.11 -4.15
N ALA A 75 20.79 16.38 -3.10
CA ALA A 75 22.18 16.09 -2.77
C ALA A 75 22.79 14.93 -3.58
N GLY A 76 22.02 14.29 -4.48
CA GLY A 76 22.46 13.14 -5.26
C GLY A 76 22.80 11.92 -4.40
N LYS A 77 22.20 11.81 -3.21
CA LYS A 77 22.40 10.65 -2.33
C LYS A 77 21.67 9.44 -2.93
N ARG A 78 22.30 8.27 -2.85
CA ARG A 78 21.62 7.00 -3.11
C ARG A 78 20.56 6.75 -2.05
N ILE A 79 19.34 6.44 -2.49
CA ILE A 79 18.19 6.13 -1.64
C ILE A 79 17.90 4.62 -1.75
N CYS A 80 17.77 3.94 -0.61
CA CYS A 80 17.29 2.57 -0.57
C CYS A 80 15.83 2.53 -0.12
N VAL A 81 14.96 1.90 -0.92
CA VAL A 81 13.61 1.53 -0.48
C VAL A 81 13.67 0.16 0.19
N HIS A 82 13.41 0.11 1.49
CA HIS A 82 13.40 -1.15 2.26
C HIS A 82 11.96 -1.60 2.49
N GLY A 83 11.55 -2.69 1.83
CA GLY A 83 10.19 -3.21 1.94
C GLY A 83 10.01 -4.37 2.90
N ASP A 84 8.84 -5.00 2.79
CA ASP A 84 8.53 -6.32 3.33
C ASP A 84 8.29 -7.36 2.23
N TYR A 85 8.33 -8.65 2.57
CA TYR A 85 8.34 -9.77 1.63
C TYR A 85 6.96 -10.24 1.16
N ASP A 86 5.87 -9.67 1.67
CA ASP A 86 4.52 -10.02 1.26
C ASP A 86 4.00 -9.11 0.13
N VAL A 87 2.76 -9.33 -0.33
CA VAL A 87 2.21 -8.56 -1.46
C VAL A 87 2.18 -7.07 -1.19
N ASP A 88 1.86 -6.65 0.04
CA ASP A 88 1.77 -5.23 0.37
C ASP A 88 3.17 -4.62 0.36
N GLY A 89 4.13 -5.20 1.09
CA GLY A 89 5.51 -4.74 1.09
C GLY A 89 6.18 -4.73 -0.28
N ILE A 90 5.92 -5.74 -1.11
CA ILE A 90 6.44 -5.80 -2.49
C ILE A 90 5.81 -4.70 -3.35
N CYS A 91 4.49 -4.50 -3.28
CA CYS A 91 3.82 -3.46 -4.04
C CYS A 91 4.23 -2.06 -3.58
N ALA A 92 4.36 -1.84 -2.26
CA ALA A 92 4.82 -0.61 -1.66
C ALA A 92 6.24 -0.28 -2.11
N THR A 93 7.12 -1.29 -2.15
CA THR A 93 8.50 -1.16 -2.65
C THR A 93 8.51 -0.77 -4.12
N ALA A 94 7.78 -1.50 -4.96
CA ALA A 94 7.66 -1.18 -6.38
C ALA A 94 7.14 0.25 -6.59
N LEU A 95 6.11 0.64 -5.84
CA LEU A 95 5.47 1.93 -5.96
C LEU A 95 6.41 3.08 -5.58
N ALA A 96 7.10 2.97 -4.44
CA ALA A 96 8.06 3.96 -3.99
C ALA A 96 9.26 4.08 -4.95
N VAL A 97 9.79 2.95 -5.43
CA VAL A 97 10.86 2.93 -6.45
C VAL A 97 10.42 3.67 -7.71
N LEU A 98 9.21 3.41 -8.20
CA LEU A 98 8.68 4.09 -9.38
C LEU A 98 8.52 5.59 -9.14
N TYR A 99 7.95 6.03 -8.02
CA TYR A 99 7.78 7.45 -7.73
C TYR A 99 9.11 8.19 -7.56
N LEU A 100 10.09 7.59 -6.89
CA LEU A 100 11.41 8.20 -6.75
C LEU A 100 12.15 8.27 -8.10
N ARG A 101 11.95 7.29 -8.99
CA ARG A 101 12.46 7.36 -10.37
C ARG A 101 11.80 8.45 -11.21
N GLU A 102 10.51 8.77 -11.00
CA GLU A 102 9.88 9.94 -11.64
C GLU A 102 10.53 11.27 -11.22
N LEU A 103 11.26 11.28 -10.10
CA LEU A 103 12.01 12.42 -9.58
C LEU A 103 13.52 12.32 -9.86
N ASP A 104 13.94 11.45 -10.79
CA ASP A 104 15.33 11.23 -11.19
C ASP A 104 16.29 10.84 -10.03
N ALA A 105 15.77 10.23 -8.96
CA ALA A 105 16.57 9.79 -7.82
C ALA A 105 17.45 8.56 -8.16
N ASP A 106 18.65 8.45 -7.57
CA ASP A 106 19.44 7.20 -7.54
C ASP A 106 18.84 6.23 -6.51
N VAL A 107 18.04 5.28 -6.99
CA VAL A 107 17.24 4.39 -6.14
C VAL A 107 17.66 2.95 -6.29
N VAL A 108 17.96 2.34 -5.15
CA VAL A 108 18.07 0.89 -4.97
C VAL A 108 16.94 0.40 -4.06
N TRP A 109 16.74 -0.91 -3.98
CA TRP A 109 15.73 -1.49 -3.11
C TRP A 109 16.32 -2.67 -2.33
N HIS A 110 15.69 -3.00 -1.21
CA HIS A 110 15.99 -4.18 -0.40
C HIS A 110 14.67 -4.81 0.06
N LEU A 111 14.54 -6.11 -0.13
CA LEU A 111 13.44 -6.91 0.44
C LEU A 111 14.06 -7.95 1.37
N PRO A 112 13.68 -7.98 2.66
CA PRO A 112 14.29 -8.90 3.62
C PRO A 112 13.92 -10.34 3.30
N SER A 113 14.89 -11.25 3.44
CA SER A 113 14.61 -12.68 3.45
C SER A 113 13.99 -13.09 4.78
N ARG A 114 12.74 -13.56 4.76
CA ARG A 114 12.07 -14.08 5.97
C ARG A 114 12.88 -15.17 6.71
N PHE A 115 13.68 -15.95 5.97
CA PHE A 115 14.42 -17.07 6.53
C PHE A 115 15.77 -16.66 7.14
N GLU A 116 16.42 -15.66 6.56
CA GLU A 116 17.78 -15.25 6.96
C GLU A 116 17.76 -14.01 7.85
N GLU A 117 16.91 -13.04 7.51
CA GLU A 117 16.83 -11.72 8.16
C GLU A 117 15.62 -11.60 9.10
N GLY A 118 14.59 -12.43 8.91
CA GLY A 118 13.36 -12.38 9.68
C GLY A 118 12.36 -11.36 9.13
N TYR A 119 11.54 -10.77 10.01
CA TYR A 119 10.53 -9.77 9.65
C TYR A 119 10.98 -8.38 10.07
N GLY A 120 10.76 -7.39 9.20
CA GLY A 120 11.06 -5.99 9.46
C GLY A 120 12.49 -5.57 9.12
N VAL A 121 12.96 -4.53 9.82
CA VAL A 121 14.26 -3.90 9.57
C VAL A 121 15.30 -4.51 10.50
N SER A 122 16.52 -4.73 10.01
CA SER A 122 17.64 -5.31 10.76
C SER A 122 18.82 -4.34 10.82
N SER A 123 19.46 -4.18 11.99
CA SER A 123 20.68 -3.37 12.14
C SER A 123 21.80 -3.83 11.21
N ALA A 124 21.92 -5.14 10.96
CA ALA A 124 22.94 -5.67 10.05
C ALA A 124 22.70 -5.23 8.60
N THR A 125 21.43 -5.22 8.18
CA THR A 125 21.03 -4.75 6.86
C THR A 125 21.27 -3.26 6.71
N LEU A 126 20.90 -2.45 7.70
CA LEU A 126 21.17 -1.00 7.69
C LEU A 126 22.67 -0.69 7.70
N ALA A 127 23.46 -1.43 8.47
CA ALA A 127 24.92 -1.27 8.47
C ALA A 127 25.53 -1.56 7.10
N ARG A 128 25.12 -2.65 6.45
CA ARG A 128 25.55 -2.98 5.08
C ARG A 128 25.15 -1.89 4.09
N LEU A 129 23.91 -1.38 4.16
CA LEU A 129 23.45 -0.30 3.28
C LEU A 129 24.27 0.98 3.48
N ALA A 130 24.64 1.31 4.72
CA ALA A 130 25.52 2.43 5.02
C ALA A 130 26.93 2.22 4.40
N GLU A 131 27.49 1.01 4.52
CA GLU A 131 28.77 0.64 3.89
C GLU A 131 28.72 0.72 2.35
N ASP A 132 27.58 0.36 1.75
CA ASP A 132 27.31 0.46 0.31
C ASP A 132 27.11 1.91 -0.18
N GLY A 133 27.23 2.89 0.73
CA GLY A 133 27.13 4.32 0.42
C GLY A 133 25.69 4.83 0.25
N VAL A 134 24.70 4.09 0.75
CA VAL A 134 23.32 4.60 0.83
C VAL A 134 23.27 5.77 1.81
N GLY A 135 22.66 6.88 1.39
CA GLY A 135 22.54 8.08 2.21
C GLY A 135 21.19 8.24 2.91
N LEU A 136 20.16 7.54 2.43
CA LEU A 136 18.81 7.54 3.01
C LEU A 136 18.16 6.16 2.78
N VAL A 137 17.56 5.58 3.83
CA VAL A 137 16.61 4.47 3.73
C VAL A 137 15.20 5.00 3.90
N VAL A 138 14.30 4.65 2.98
CA VAL A 138 12.86 4.82 3.14
C VAL A 138 12.26 3.44 3.33
N THR A 139 11.78 3.13 4.54
CA THR A 139 11.08 1.86 4.76
C THR A 139 9.67 1.97 4.23
N VAL A 140 9.14 0.88 3.70
CA VAL A 140 7.76 0.77 3.23
C VAL A 140 7.15 -0.51 3.78
N ASP A 141 5.94 -0.39 4.34
CA ASP A 141 5.22 -1.50 4.97
C ASP A 141 5.96 -2.17 6.15
N CYS A 142 6.93 -1.47 6.73
CA CYS A 142 7.67 -1.95 7.88
C CYS A 142 8.40 -0.81 8.60
N GLY A 143 8.93 -1.11 9.78
CA GLY A 143 9.87 -0.23 10.49
C GLY A 143 9.26 0.58 11.64
N ILE A 144 7.93 0.59 11.84
CA ILE A 144 7.30 1.34 12.94
C ILE A 144 7.78 0.90 14.35
N THR A 145 8.29 -0.32 14.46
CA THR A 145 8.85 -0.88 15.71
C THR A 145 10.38 -0.93 15.75
N ALA A 146 11.08 -0.46 14.71
CA ALA A 146 12.52 -0.60 14.52
C ALA A 146 13.34 0.45 15.31
N VAL A 147 13.12 0.54 16.62
CA VAL A 147 13.67 1.61 17.47
C VAL A 147 15.19 1.53 17.57
N ALA A 148 15.72 0.34 17.85
CA ALA A 148 17.17 0.15 18.03
C ALA A 148 17.89 0.23 16.68
N GLU A 149 17.30 -0.36 15.65
CA GLU A 149 17.86 -0.41 14.31
C GLU A 149 17.99 0.98 13.69
N VAL A 150 16.98 1.84 13.86
CA VAL A 150 17.05 3.25 13.43
C VAL A 150 18.11 4.03 14.21
N ALA A 151 18.27 3.77 15.51
CA ALA A 151 19.33 4.38 16.30
C ALA A 151 20.73 3.95 15.83
N ASP A 152 20.91 2.67 15.52
CA ASP A 152 22.16 2.11 14.98
C ASP A 152 22.49 2.74 13.62
N ALA A 153 21.52 2.83 12.70
CA ALA A 153 21.71 3.48 11.40
C ALA A 153 22.12 4.94 11.53
N LYS A 154 21.47 5.68 12.44
CA LYS A 154 21.80 7.08 12.72
C LYS A 154 23.24 7.22 13.25
N ALA A 155 23.71 6.30 14.08
CA ALA A 155 25.10 6.29 14.55
C ALA A 155 26.12 6.04 13.44
N LEU A 156 25.71 5.37 12.35
CA LEU A 156 26.51 5.15 11.14
C LEU A 156 26.38 6.28 10.11
N GLY A 157 25.60 7.33 10.40
CA GLY A 157 25.34 8.44 9.48
C GLY A 157 24.33 8.11 8.38
N LEU A 158 23.62 6.99 8.48
CA LEU A 158 22.54 6.62 7.57
C LEU A 158 21.22 7.22 8.06
N GLU A 159 20.59 8.05 7.22
CA GLU A 159 19.27 8.60 7.51
C GLU A 159 18.18 7.56 7.24
N VAL A 160 17.11 7.57 8.05
CA VAL A 160 15.94 6.69 7.87
C VAL A 160 14.67 7.52 7.87
N VAL A 161 13.74 7.20 6.99
CA VAL A 161 12.34 7.63 7.01
C VAL A 161 11.49 6.37 7.05
N VAL A 162 10.59 6.28 8.02
CA VAL A 162 9.72 5.11 8.17
C VAL A 162 8.37 5.38 7.52
N THR A 163 7.92 4.47 6.65
CA THR A 163 6.53 4.45 6.17
C THR A 163 5.91 3.08 6.42
N ASP A 164 4.78 3.04 7.11
CA ASP A 164 4.23 1.80 7.66
C ASP A 164 2.74 1.95 7.98
N HIS A 165 2.04 0.84 8.21
CA HIS A 165 0.65 0.82 8.69
C HIS A 165 0.44 -0.14 9.87
N HIS A 166 1.49 -0.88 10.25
CA HIS A 166 1.45 -1.79 11.39
C HIS A 166 1.21 -1.06 12.71
N ARG A 167 0.78 -1.83 13.73
CA ARG A 167 0.52 -1.29 15.05
C ARG A 167 1.82 -0.72 15.66
N PRO A 168 1.84 0.56 16.09
CA PRO A 168 3.00 1.14 16.74
C PRO A 168 3.30 0.46 18.08
N GLY A 169 4.59 0.39 18.43
CA GLY A 169 5.05 0.03 19.77
C GLY A 169 4.86 1.16 20.79
N GLU A 170 5.20 0.89 22.06
CA GLU A 170 5.17 1.90 23.12
C GLU A 170 6.18 3.03 22.89
N THR A 171 7.33 2.68 22.31
CA THR A 171 8.37 3.62 21.87
C THR A 171 8.46 3.57 20.36
N LEU A 172 8.65 4.73 19.74
CA LEU A 172 8.78 4.87 18.29
C LEU A 172 10.24 5.16 17.89
N PRO A 173 10.66 4.77 16.67
CA PRO A 173 11.96 5.14 16.14
C PRO A 173 12.19 6.65 16.12
N ASP A 174 13.42 7.09 16.39
CA ASP A 174 13.83 8.49 16.38
C ASP A 174 14.15 8.97 14.95
N CYS A 175 13.11 8.99 14.11
CA CYS A 175 13.14 9.46 12.73
C CYS A 175 11.76 9.97 12.29
N PRO A 176 11.61 10.58 11.09
CA PRO A 176 10.30 10.87 10.53
C PRO A 176 9.51 9.58 10.27
N ILE A 177 8.23 9.57 10.67
CA ILE A 177 7.34 8.41 10.55
C ILE A 177 6.04 8.82 9.86
N VAL A 178 5.80 8.26 8.68
CA VAL A 178 4.54 8.37 7.92
C VAL A 178 3.77 7.07 8.08
N ALA A 179 2.84 7.02 9.03
CA ALA A 179 2.09 5.80 9.31
C ALA A 179 0.67 6.10 9.81
N THR A 180 -0.22 5.11 9.72
CA THR A 180 -1.58 5.13 10.29
C THR A 180 -1.58 5.02 11.83
N ARG A 181 -0.63 5.70 12.48
CA ARG A 181 -0.61 5.91 13.94
C ARG A 181 -1.60 7.03 14.32
N PRO A 182 -2.02 7.13 15.59
CA PRO A 182 -2.84 8.24 16.06
C PRO A 182 -2.27 9.60 15.59
N SER A 183 -3.00 10.25 14.70
CA SER A 183 -2.64 11.51 14.04
C SER A 183 -3.92 12.24 13.62
N SER A 184 -3.78 13.40 12.98
CA SER A 184 -4.91 14.16 12.41
C SER A 184 -5.45 13.56 11.12
N TYR A 185 -4.82 12.50 10.59
CA TYR A 185 -5.28 11.84 9.38
C TYR A 185 -6.64 11.16 9.61
N PRO A 186 -7.64 11.40 8.74
CA PRO A 186 -9.02 10.97 9.00
C PRO A 186 -9.27 9.47 8.79
N PHE A 187 -8.33 8.73 8.17
CA PHE A 187 -8.52 7.33 7.81
C PHE A 187 -7.36 6.41 8.23
N PRO A 188 -7.49 5.64 9.33
CA PRO A 188 -6.37 4.88 9.91
C PRO A 188 -6.19 3.47 9.33
N GLU A 189 -6.92 3.08 8.29
CA GLU A 189 -6.99 1.69 7.81
C GLU A 189 -6.24 1.47 6.48
N LEU A 190 -5.44 2.43 6.03
CA LEU A 190 -4.59 2.24 4.84
C LEU A 190 -3.65 1.03 5.04
N CYS A 191 -3.40 0.28 3.98
CA CYS A 191 -2.31 -0.69 3.92
C CYS A 191 -0.96 0.03 3.66
N GLY A 192 0.19 -0.63 3.79
CA GLY A 192 1.51 -0.05 3.55
C GLY A 192 1.65 0.60 2.17
N THR A 193 1.17 -0.05 1.10
CA THR A 193 1.12 0.52 -0.25
C THR A 193 0.19 1.74 -0.32
N GLY A 194 -0.91 1.74 0.45
CA GLY A 194 -1.80 2.89 0.58
C GLY A 194 -1.09 4.09 1.22
N VAL A 195 -0.27 3.85 2.24
CA VAL A 195 0.59 4.89 2.85
C VAL A 195 1.60 5.42 1.83
N VAL A 196 2.24 4.55 1.04
CA VAL A 196 3.15 4.96 -0.04
C VAL A 196 2.43 5.73 -1.16
N TYR A 197 1.16 5.41 -1.44
CA TYR A 197 0.34 6.20 -2.37
C TYR A 197 0.16 7.64 -1.87
N LYS A 198 -0.16 7.83 -0.58
CA LYS A 198 -0.23 9.17 0.05
C LYS A 198 1.12 9.90 0.04
N LEU A 199 2.21 9.17 0.27
CA LEU A 199 3.57 9.71 0.11
C LEU A 199 3.80 10.21 -1.32
N GLY A 200 3.37 9.43 -2.32
CA GLY A 200 3.38 9.82 -3.73
C GLY A 200 2.58 11.09 -4.01
N GLU A 201 1.39 11.23 -3.43
CA GLU A 201 0.59 12.46 -3.56
C GLU A 201 1.32 13.69 -3.04
N ALA A 202 2.02 13.56 -1.91
CA ALA A 202 2.81 14.66 -1.34
C ALA A 202 4.14 14.92 -2.10
N LEU A 203 4.78 13.88 -2.66
CA LEU A 203 6.02 13.99 -3.44
C LEU A 203 5.80 14.53 -4.85
N LEU A 204 4.78 14.06 -5.55
CA LEU A 204 4.56 14.34 -6.98
C LEU A 204 3.44 15.35 -7.22
N GLY A 205 2.55 15.54 -6.23
CA GLY A 205 1.30 16.28 -6.36
C GLY A 205 0.13 15.34 -6.70
N ALA A 206 -1.04 15.62 -6.11
CA ALA A 206 -2.23 14.75 -6.17
C ALA A 206 -2.76 14.47 -7.60
N GLU A 207 -2.46 15.32 -8.58
CA GLU A 207 -2.87 15.12 -9.98
C GLU A 207 -1.78 14.49 -10.86
N HIS A 208 -0.63 14.11 -10.30
CA HIS A 208 0.47 13.58 -11.09
C HIS A 208 0.06 12.26 -11.80
N PRO A 209 0.31 12.12 -13.13
CA PRO A 209 -0.13 10.94 -13.88
C PRO A 209 0.41 9.60 -13.36
N ALA A 210 1.57 9.61 -12.70
CA ALA A 210 2.16 8.41 -12.10
C ALA A 210 1.27 7.78 -11.02
N LEU A 211 0.49 8.59 -10.28
CA LEU A 211 -0.44 8.09 -9.27
C LEU A 211 -1.49 7.20 -9.91
N LYS A 212 -2.16 7.72 -10.96
CA LYS A 212 -3.22 7.00 -11.71
C LYS A 212 -2.65 5.78 -12.44
N ARG A 213 -1.43 5.87 -12.97
CA ARG A 213 -0.76 4.76 -13.70
C ARG A 213 -0.45 3.55 -12.82
N ASN A 214 -0.27 3.76 -11.51
CA ASN A 214 0.16 2.73 -10.57
C ASN A 214 -0.94 2.27 -9.60
N LEU A 215 -2.20 2.65 -9.84
CA LEU A 215 -3.34 2.21 -9.01
C LEU A 215 -3.56 0.69 -9.05
N ASP A 216 -3.05 0.00 -10.07
CA ASP A 216 -3.09 -1.46 -10.13
C ASP A 216 -2.33 -2.13 -8.98
N LEU A 217 -1.17 -1.57 -8.60
CA LEU A 217 -0.40 -2.02 -7.43
C LEU A 217 -1.12 -1.70 -6.12
N VAL A 218 -1.72 -0.52 -6.01
CA VAL A 218 -2.46 -0.09 -4.81
C VAL A 218 -3.64 -1.02 -4.54
N ALA A 219 -4.43 -1.36 -5.56
CA ALA A 219 -5.55 -2.30 -5.39
C ALA A 219 -5.07 -3.72 -5.05
N LEU A 220 -4.01 -4.19 -5.72
CA LEU A 220 -3.44 -5.51 -5.46
C LEU A 220 -3.03 -5.67 -3.99
N ALA A 221 -2.31 -4.68 -3.45
CA ALA A 221 -1.89 -4.62 -2.06
C ALA A 221 -3.06 -4.49 -1.09
N THR A 222 -3.93 -3.49 -1.28
CA THR A 222 -5.08 -3.22 -0.40
C THR A 222 -5.96 -4.46 -0.22
N ILE A 223 -6.17 -5.23 -1.30
CA ILE A 223 -6.99 -6.45 -1.25
C ILE A 223 -6.20 -7.63 -0.65
N ALA A 224 -4.90 -7.73 -0.93
CA ALA A 224 -4.05 -8.82 -0.43
C ALA A 224 -3.80 -8.73 1.07
N ASP A 225 -3.69 -7.52 1.60
CA ASP A 225 -3.46 -7.24 3.03
C ASP A 225 -4.76 -7.31 3.87
N VAL A 226 -5.91 -7.49 3.20
CA VAL A 226 -7.21 -7.71 3.86
C VAL A 226 -7.62 -6.53 4.77
N VAL A 227 -7.14 -5.33 4.47
CA VAL A 227 -7.62 -4.10 5.12
C VAL A 227 -9.09 -3.84 4.77
N PRO A 228 -9.86 -3.18 5.64
CA PRO A 228 -11.25 -2.85 5.36
C PRO A 228 -11.41 -2.05 4.06
N LEU A 229 -12.23 -2.55 3.13
CA LEU A 229 -12.62 -1.84 1.90
C LEU A 229 -13.71 -0.81 2.18
N VAL A 230 -13.35 0.21 2.93
CA VAL A 230 -14.16 1.40 3.26
C VAL A 230 -13.36 2.66 2.93
N ASP A 231 -14.03 3.82 2.84
CA ASP A 231 -13.37 5.13 2.65
C ASP A 231 -12.33 5.11 1.49
N GLU A 232 -11.11 5.62 1.68
CA GLU A 232 -10.04 5.58 0.67
C GLU A 232 -9.76 4.18 0.13
N ASN A 233 -9.67 3.15 0.97
CA ASN A 233 -9.40 1.77 0.52
C ASN A 233 -10.49 1.27 -0.46
N ARG A 234 -11.75 1.65 -0.23
CA ARG A 234 -12.87 1.29 -1.13
C ARG A 234 -12.70 1.90 -2.51
N ALA A 235 -12.30 3.17 -2.56
CA ALA A 235 -12.10 3.92 -3.80
C ALA A 235 -10.84 3.45 -4.54
N LEU A 236 -9.71 3.37 -3.84
CA LEU A 236 -8.43 2.92 -4.38
C LEU A 236 -8.52 1.49 -4.92
N ALA A 237 -9.16 0.57 -4.18
CA ALA A 237 -9.36 -0.80 -4.67
C ALA A 237 -10.24 -0.85 -5.93
N ALA A 238 -11.32 -0.06 -6.01
CA ALA A 238 -12.19 -0.07 -7.19
C ALA A 238 -11.54 0.56 -8.42
N CYS A 239 -10.96 1.76 -8.28
CA CYS A 239 -10.24 2.41 -9.36
C CYS A 239 -9.02 1.59 -9.79
N GLY A 240 -8.32 0.99 -8.83
CA GLY A 240 -7.16 0.14 -9.10
C GLY A 240 -7.51 -1.20 -9.73
N LEU A 241 -8.66 -1.81 -9.43
CA LEU A 241 -9.14 -2.99 -10.17
C LEU A 241 -9.44 -2.66 -11.64
N LEU A 242 -10.02 -1.48 -11.92
CA LEU A 242 -10.21 -1.00 -13.29
C LEU A 242 -8.86 -0.74 -13.99
N ALA A 243 -7.87 -0.23 -13.25
CA ALA A 243 -6.51 -0.05 -13.76
C ALA A 243 -5.84 -1.41 -14.03
N LEU A 244 -5.97 -2.37 -13.12
CA LEU A 244 -5.43 -3.72 -13.24
C LEU A 244 -6.00 -4.47 -14.44
N ALA A 245 -7.31 -4.37 -14.67
CA ALA A 245 -7.98 -4.92 -15.85
C ALA A 245 -7.39 -4.41 -17.18
N ARG A 246 -6.79 -3.22 -17.17
CA ARG A 246 -6.21 -2.53 -18.33
C ARG A 246 -4.69 -2.36 -18.21
N THR A 247 -4.05 -3.05 -17.27
CA THR A 247 -2.63 -2.84 -16.97
C THR A 247 -1.78 -3.15 -18.20
N ARG A 248 -0.74 -2.35 -18.38
CA ARG A 248 0.27 -2.53 -19.44
C ARG A 248 1.54 -3.17 -18.91
N ARG A 249 1.62 -3.45 -17.61
CA ARG A 249 2.78 -4.08 -16.97
C ARG A 249 2.90 -5.52 -17.49
N PRO A 250 3.99 -5.88 -18.19
CA PRO A 250 4.17 -7.24 -18.69
C PRO A 250 4.09 -8.28 -17.57
N GLY A 251 4.64 -7.96 -16.40
CA GLY A 251 4.58 -8.78 -15.20
C GLY A 251 3.17 -9.15 -14.74
N LEU A 252 2.31 -8.16 -14.55
CA LEU A 252 0.94 -8.39 -14.09
C LEU A 252 0.11 -9.13 -15.14
N GLN A 253 0.36 -8.87 -16.44
CA GLN A 253 -0.27 -9.63 -17.53
C GLN A 253 0.16 -11.10 -17.52
N ALA A 254 1.45 -11.37 -17.35
CA ALA A 254 1.99 -12.73 -17.25
C ALA A 254 1.44 -13.46 -16.02
N LEU A 255 1.38 -12.78 -14.87
CA LEU A 255 0.82 -13.30 -13.63
C LEU A 255 -0.67 -13.67 -13.79
N MET A 256 -1.48 -12.78 -14.37
CA MET A 256 -2.90 -13.07 -14.64
C MET A 256 -3.05 -14.28 -15.55
N LYS A 257 -2.22 -14.40 -16.60
CA LYS A 257 -2.22 -15.55 -17.51
C LYS A 257 -1.86 -16.86 -16.80
N SER A 258 -0.79 -16.88 -16.00
CA SER A 258 -0.36 -18.02 -15.18
C SER A 258 -1.44 -18.42 -14.16
N ALA A 259 -2.09 -17.42 -13.57
CA ALA A 259 -3.19 -17.60 -12.64
C ALA A 259 -4.52 -17.99 -13.31
N ARG A 260 -4.61 -17.97 -14.65
CA ARG A 260 -5.83 -18.13 -15.46
C ARG A 260 -6.93 -17.13 -15.11
N VAL A 261 -6.54 -15.91 -14.74
CA VAL A 261 -7.44 -14.78 -14.48
C VAL A 261 -7.62 -14.04 -15.80
N ASP A 262 -8.87 -13.86 -16.22
CA ASP A 262 -9.21 -12.99 -17.33
C ASP A 262 -9.13 -11.53 -16.86
N PRO A 263 -8.28 -10.67 -17.45
CA PRO A 263 -8.19 -9.26 -17.07
C PRO A 263 -9.54 -8.54 -17.16
N ALA A 264 -10.42 -8.91 -18.10
CA ALA A 264 -11.73 -8.27 -18.26
C ALA A 264 -12.71 -8.60 -17.11
N ALA A 265 -12.43 -9.66 -16.33
CA ALA A 265 -13.25 -10.13 -15.22
C ALA A 265 -12.46 -10.15 -13.89
N VAL A 266 -11.39 -9.36 -13.79
CA VAL A 266 -10.62 -9.27 -12.54
C VAL A 266 -11.44 -8.54 -11.47
N GLU A 267 -11.67 -9.24 -10.37
CA GLU A 267 -12.38 -8.73 -9.19
C GLU A 267 -11.54 -9.00 -7.94
N ALA A 268 -11.95 -8.43 -6.81
CA ALA A 268 -11.24 -8.59 -5.54
C ALA A 268 -11.03 -10.07 -5.15
N GLY A 269 -11.98 -10.96 -5.48
CA GLY A 269 -11.81 -12.40 -5.27
C GLY A 269 -10.68 -13.01 -6.09
N ALA A 270 -10.50 -12.60 -7.35
CA ALA A 270 -9.38 -13.06 -8.17
C ALA A 270 -8.04 -12.56 -7.63
N VAL A 271 -8.00 -11.32 -7.14
CA VAL A 271 -6.83 -10.76 -6.48
C VAL A 271 -6.48 -11.58 -5.22
N GLY A 272 -7.39 -11.67 -4.26
CA GLY A 272 -7.14 -12.30 -2.96
C GLY A 272 -6.87 -13.81 -3.02
N PHE A 273 -7.50 -14.54 -3.95
CA PHE A 273 -7.39 -16.00 -4.00
C PHE A 273 -6.50 -16.55 -5.14
N ARG A 274 -6.10 -15.72 -6.11
CA ARG A 274 -5.33 -16.20 -7.27
C ARG A 274 -4.05 -15.42 -7.51
N LEU A 275 -4.11 -14.10 -7.53
CA LEU A 275 -2.93 -13.28 -7.81
C LEU A 275 -2.04 -13.13 -6.57
N ALA A 276 -2.61 -12.65 -5.47
CA ALA A 276 -1.87 -12.39 -4.23
C ALA A 276 -1.15 -13.65 -3.67
N PRO A 277 -1.77 -14.86 -3.65
CA PRO A 277 -1.08 -16.06 -3.18
C PRO A 277 0.18 -16.43 -3.98
N ARG A 278 0.25 -16.07 -5.27
CA ARG A 278 1.41 -16.35 -6.14
C ARG A 278 2.57 -15.40 -5.85
N ILE A 279 2.26 -14.12 -5.64
CA ILE A 279 3.26 -13.11 -5.22
C ILE A 279 3.80 -13.49 -3.84
N ASN A 280 2.91 -13.77 -2.88
CA ASN A 280 3.29 -14.23 -1.54
C ASN A 280 4.10 -15.53 -1.54
N ALA A 281 3.91 -16.41 -2.54
CA ALA A 281 4.70 -17.63 -2.64
C ALA A 281 6.19 -17.31 -2.85
N ALA A 282 6.53 -16.25 -3.59
CA ALA A 282 7.91 -15.85 -3.82
C ALA A 282 8.61 -15.47 -2.49
N GLY A 283 7.99 -14.62 -1.67
CA GLY A 283 8.50 -14.30 -0.34
C GLY A 283 8.56 -15.51 0.60
N ARG A 284 7.54 -16.37 0.57
CA ARG A 284 7.49 -17.61 1.40
C ARG A 284 8.49 -18.68 0.97
N LEU A 285 9.05 -18.60 -0.24
CA LEU A 285 10.05 -19.51 -0.77
C LEU A 285 11.46 -18.88 -0.81
N GLY A 286 11.64 -17.71 -0.17
CA GLY A 286 12.94 -17.06 -0.04
C GLY A 286 13.41 -16.30 -1.28
N ARG A 287 12.50 -15.97 -2.20
CA ARG A 287 12.77 -15.17 -3.40
C ARG A 287 11.78 -13.99 -3.56
N PRO A 288 11.62 -13.11 -2.55
CA PRO A 288 10.74 -11.93 -2.68
C PRO A 288 11.19 -10.98 -3.80
N ASP A 289 12.49 -10.95 -4.09
CA ASP A 289 13.11 -10.28 -5.24
C ASP A 289 12.43 -10.66 -6.56
N ALA A 290 12.14 -11.94 -6.79
CA ALA A 290 11.54 -12.40 -8.05
C ALA A 290 10.13 -11.82 -8.28
N ALA A 291 9.36 -11.61 -7.21
CA ALA A 291 8.04 -10.99 -7.32
C ALA A 291 8.14 -9.47 -7.57
N LEU A 292 9.12 -8.80 -6.96
CA LEU A 292 9.38 -7.39 -7.23
C LEU A 292 9.90 -7.17 -8.65
N GLU A 293 10.83 -8.00 -9.11
CA GLU A 293 11.35 -8.03 -10.49
C GLU A 293 10.22 -8.26 -11.49
N LEU A 294 9.30 -9.19 -11.19
CA LEU A 294 8.12 -9.41 -12.01
C LEU A 294 7.28 -8.13 -12.13
N ILE A 295 7.07 -7.39 -11.05
CA ILE A 295 6.26 -6.15 -11.05
C ILE A 295 6.95 -5.00 -11.79
N LEU A 296 8.28 -4.91 -11.67
CA LEU A 296 9.09 -3.82 -12.20
C LEU A 296 9.60 -4.03 -13.64
N THR A 297 9.61 -5.26 -14.15
CA THR A 297 10.15 -5.54 -15.48
C THR A 297 9.28 -4.98 -16.61
N ASP A 298 9.95 -4.39 -17.60
CA ASP A 298 9.36 -3.97 -18.88
C ASP A 298 9.57 -4.99 -20.01
N ASP A 299 10.27 -6.11 -19.72
CA ASP A 299 10.53 -7.20 -20.68
C ASP A 299 9.45 -8.30 -20.58
N PRO A 300 8.62 -8.51 -21.62
CA PRO A 300 7.61 -9.57 -21.63
C PRO A 300 8.17 -11.00 -21.53
N ASP A 301 9.37 -11.25 -22.04
CA ASP A 301 9.99 -12.59 -21.96
C ASP A 301 10.48 -12.86 -20.54
N GLU A 302 11.04 -11.85 -19.87
CA GLU A 302 11.42 -11.97 -18.47
C GLU A 302 10.19 -12.12 -17.55
N ALA A 303 9.17 -11.29 -17.77
CA ALA A 303 7.89 -11.41 -17.06
C ALA A 303 7.29 -12.82 -17.15
N LYS A 304 7.39 -13.46 -18.33
CA LYS A 304 6.89 -14.82 -18.54
C LYS A 304 7.71 -15.88 -17.81
N LYS A 305 9.02 -15.67 -17.60
CA LYS A 305 9.86 -16.62 -16.84
C LYS A 305 9.60 -16.51 -15.34
N LEU A 306 9.35 -15.30 -14.85
CA LEU A 306 9.13 -15.01 -13.44
C LEU A 306 7.71 -15.42 -12.96
N ALA A 307 6.69 -15.37 -13.84
CA ALA A 307 5.27 -15.64 -13.53
C ALA A 307 4.83 -17.12 -13.61
#